data_AF-A0A925ZMW2-F1
#
_entry.id   AF-A0A925ZMW2-F1
#
_cell.length_a   1.000
_cell.length_b   1.000
_cell.length_c   1.000
_cell.angle_alpha   90.00
_cell.angle_beta   90.00
_cell.angle_gamma   90.00
#
_symmetry.space_group_name_H-M   'P 1'
#
loop_
_entity.id
_entity.type
_entity.pdbx_description
1 polymer ?
#
loop_
_entity_poly.entity_id
_entity_poly.type
_entity_poly.pdbx_seq_one_letter_code
_entity_poly.pdbx_strand_id
1 'polypeptide(L)'
;MADSQKAHTAYPADVYETFDAFMQQVIKETYDHGAKRAEFVALVIASGELLPMAWGRVKKTGVKEFALGAAGVVALRVGLKYLIGGPLGMILTGFTAATLISFFWSNQKEVMHRVKPYKKVIRDSHEKFDDVQARYQDGRYDAGERALLVEGLLRRVLAEIEAPLPVETDDKAAT
;
A
#
# COMPACT_ATOMS: atom_id res chain seq x y z
N MET A 1 28.31 9.78 -27.98
CA MET A 1 28.90 8.51 -27.48
C MET A 1 29.44 8.76 -26.09
N ALA A 2 28.81 8.12 -25.10
CA ALA A 2 29.34 7.68 -23.81
C ALA A 2 28.12 7.51 -22.89
N ASP A 3 27.82 6.27 -22.50
CA ASP A 3 26.90 5.87 -21.44
C ASP A 3 26.57 7.00 -20.46
N SER A 4 25.36 7.56 -20.54
CA SER A 4 24.76 8.14 -19.33
C SER A 4 24.72 6.99 -18.34
N GLN A 5 25.62 7.02 -17.37
CA GLN A 5 25.66 6.12 -16.22
C GLN A 5 24.23 5.88 -15.77
N LYS A 6 23.65 4.75 -16.18
CA LYS A 6 22.47 4.24 -15.51
C LYS A 6 22.97 3.98 -14.10
N ALA A 7 22.59 4.84 -13.17
CA ALA A 7 22.75 4.54 -11.76
C ALA A 7 22.27 3.11 -11.57
N HIS A 8 23.09 2.27 -10.93
CA HIS A 8 22.72 0.88 -10.72
C HIS A 8 21.60 0.86 -9.67
N THR A 9 20.37 0.98 -10.14
CA THR A 9 19.17 1.06 -9.31
C THR A 9 18.72 -0.33 -8.89
N ALA A 10 18.27 -0.48 -7.65
CA ALA A 10 17.70 -1.73 -7.16
C ALA A 10 16.33 -2.05 -7.79
N TYR A 11 15.60 -1.01 -8.22
CA TYR A 11 14.24 -1.10 -8.72
C TYR A 11 14.11 -0.64 -10.18
N PRO A 12 12.97 -0.94 -10.83
CA PRO A 12 12.58 -0.34 -12.10
C PRO A 12 12.59 1.21 -12.05
N ALA A 13 12.86 1.86 -13.18
CA ALA A 13 13.10 3.31 -13.23
C ALA A 13 11.90 4.15 -12.77
N ASP A 14 10.68 3.71 -13.05
CA ASP A 14 9.42 4.37 -12.71
C ASP A 14 9.21 4.53 -11.19
N VAL A 15 9.73 3.61 -10.38
CA VAL A 15 9.73 3.67 -8.90
C VAL A 15 10.41 4.94 -8.39
N TYR A 16 11.39 5.46 -9.14
CA TYR A 16 12.13 6.67 -8.78
C TYR A 16 11.53 7.94 -9.35
N GLU A 17 10.49 7.84 -10.18
CA GLU A 17 9.91 8.96 -10.91
C GLU A 17 8.58 9.42 -10.32
N THR A 18 7.75 8.48 -9.85
CA THR A 18 6.41 8.79 -9.33
C THR A 18 6.15 8.12 -7.98
N PHE A 19 5.41 8.81 -7.12
CA PHE A 19 5.01 8.24 -5.84
C PHE A 19 4.07 7.05 -5.99
N ASP A 20 3.27 7.02 -7.05
CA ASP A 20 2.40 5.89 -7.36
C ASP A 20 3.25 4.62 -7.58
N ALA A 21 4.21 4.64 -8.52
CA ALA A 21 5.10 3.50 -8.76
C ALA A 21 5.92 3.11 -7.52
N PHE A 22 6.37 4.09 -6.73
CA PHE A 22 6.98 3.85 -5.42
C PHE A 22 6.05 3.04 -4.50
N MET A 23 4.78 3.43 -4.37
CA MET A 23 3.81 2.72 -3.53
C MET A 23 3.47 1.33 -4.08
N GLN A 24 3.41 1.18 -5.41
CA GLN A 24 3.20 -0.13 -6.03
C GLN A 24 4.34 -1.10 -5.66
N GLN A 25 5.59 -0.63 -5.65
CA GLN A 25 6.75 -1.42 -5.22
C GLN A 25 6.69 -1.75 -3.72
N VAL A 26 6.27 -0.82 -2.85
CA VAL A 26 6.07 -1.09 -1.42
C VAL A 26 5.04 -2.20 -1.19
N ILE A 27 3.90 -2.14 -1.90
CA ILE A 27 2.85 -3.15 -1.81
C ILE A 27 3.37 -4.50 -2.31
N LYS A 28 4.15 -4.49 -3.39
CA LYS A 28 4.81 -5.68 -3.94
C LYS A 28 5.71 -6.35 -2.91
N GLU A 29 6.63 -5.61 -2.31
CA GLU A 29 7.57 -6.19 -1.35
C GLU A 29 6.91 -6.64 -0.06
N THR A 30 5.91 -5.89 0.42
CA THR A 30 5.10 -6.32 1.57
C THR A 30 4.45 -7.68 1.31
N TYR A 31 3.98 -7.91 0.07
CA TYR A 31 3.43 -9.19 -0.34
C TYR A 31 4.50 -10.28 -0.46
N ASP A 32 5.61 -10.01 -1.17
CA ASP A 32 6.65 -10.99 -1.48
C ASP A 32 7.44 -11.43 -0.22
N HIS A 33 7.66 -10.53 0.75
CA HIS A 33 8.32 -10.85 2.03
C HIS A 33 7.42 -11.64 2.99
N GLY A 34 6.19 -11.97 2.59
CA GLY A 34 5.30 -12.82 3.38
C GLY A 34 4.71 -12.12 4.59
N ALA A 35 4.48 -10.80 4.50
CA ALA A 35 3.84 -10.05 5.57
C ALA A 35 2.57 -10.79 6.04
N LYS A 36 2.37 -10.82 7.36
CA LYS A 36 1.16 -11.41 7.94
C LYS A 36 -0.05 -10.73 7.26
N ARG A 37 -1.05 -11.52 6.89
CA ARG A 37 -2.14 -11.11 5.97
C ARG A 37 -2.85 -9.81 6.37
N ALA A 38 -2.80 -9.43 7.66
CA ALA A 38 -3.40 -8.19 8.17
C ALA A 38 -2.64 -6.93 7.77
N GLU A 39 -1.31 -6.96 7.74
CA GLU A 39 -0.41 -5.88 7.38
C GLU A 39 -0.63 -5.50 5.92
N PHE A 40 -0.61 -6.48 5.02
CA PHE A 40 -0.88 -6.29 3.60
C PHE A 40 -2.29 -5.70 3.36
N VAL A 41 -3.33 -6.29 3.95
CA VAL A 41 -4.71 -5.81 3.78
C VAL A 41 -4.88 -4.40 4.35
N ALA A 42 -4.29 -4.10 5.51
CA ALA A 42 -4.33 -2.77 6.09
C ALA A 42 -3.60 -1.74 5.21
N LEU A 43 -2.47 -2.11 4.61
CA LEU A 43 -1.70 -1.26 3.70
C LEU A 43 -2.52 -0.91 2.44
N VAL A 44 -3.15 -1.90 1.81
CA VAL A 44 -4.01 -1.69 0.62
C VAL A 44 -5.23 -0.81 0.95
N ILE A 45 -5.78 -0.91 2.15
CA ILE A 45 -6.85 0.00 2.60
C ILE A 45 -6.29 1.41 2.85
N ALA A 46 -5.10 1.51 3.45
CA ALA A 46 -4.48 2.79 3.80
C ALA A 46 -4.02 3.58 2.56
N SER A 47 -3.55 2.89 1.51
CA SER A 47 -3.12 3.50 0.22
C SER A 47 -4.27 4.12 -0.57
N GLY A 48 -5.52 3.83 -0.20
CA GLY A 48 -6.70 4.34 -0.90
C GLY A 48 -7.09 3.55 -2.14
N GLU A 49 -6.35 2.48 -2.48
CA GLU A 49 -6.68 1.57 -3.59
C GLU A 49 -7.95 0.73 -3.33
N LEU A 50 -8.37 0.59 -2.07
CA LEU A 50 -9.73 0.15 -1.74
C LEU A 50 -10.66 1.36 -1.60
N LEU A 51 -11.27 1.72 -2.74
CA LEU A 51 -12.23 2.82 -2.88
C LEU A 51 -13.24 2.89 -1.71
N PRO A 52 -13.44 4.08 -1.10
CA PRO A 52 -14.50 4.31 -0.11
C PRO A 52 -15.93 4.07 -0.66
N MET A 53 -16.08 3.85 -1.97
CA MET A 53 -17.35 3.58 -2.63
C MET A 53 -17.97 2.21 -2.30
N ALA A 54 -17.20 1.22 -1.85
CA ALA A 54 -17.76 -0.09 -1.43
C ALA A 54 -18.30 -0.07 0.00
N TRP A 55 -17.74 0.76 0.89
CA TRP A 55 -18.05 0.72 2.33
C TRP A 55 -19.27 1.54 2.74
N GLY A 56 -19.51 2.68 2.08
CA GLY A 56 -20.68 3.52 2.36
C GLY A 56 -22.01 2.82 2.10
N ARG A 57 -22.02 1.79 1.24
CA ARG A 57 -23.21 1.02 0.88
C ARG A 57 -23.44 -0.20 1.80
N VAL A 58 -22.38 -0.81 2.33
CA VAL A 58 -22.46 -1.97 3.25
C VAL A 58 -22.94 -1.58 4.66
N LYS A 59 -22.63 -0.37 5.14
CA LYS A 59 -23.14 0.10 6.46
C LYS A 59 -24.65 0.34 6.49
N LYS A 60 -25.31 0.53 5.34
CA LYS A 60 -26.76 0.79 5.23
C LYS A 60 -27.57 -0.44 4.80
N THR A 61 -26.93 -1.41 4.17
CA THR A 61 -27.59 -2.53 3.48
C THR A 61 -26.87 -3.80 3.94
N GLY A 62 -27.55 -4.62 4.73
CA GLY A 62 -26.92 -5.76 5.40
C GLY A 62 -26.19 -6.70 4.43
N VAL A 63 -25.15 -7.39 4.91
CA VAL A 63 -24.23 -8.25 4.14
C VAL A 63 -24.96 -9.30 3.28
N LYS A 64 -26.16 -9.75 3.68
CA LYS A 64 -27.00 -10.69 2.91
C LYS A 64 -27.48 -10.14 1.57
N GLU A 65 -27.70 -8.83 1.45
CA GLU A 65 -28.23 -8.20 0.22
C GLU A 65 -27.13 -7.91 -0.80
N PHE A 66 -25.87 -7.74 -0.34
CA PHE A 66 -24.72 -7.60 -1.23
C PHE A 66 -24.37 -8.91 -1.95
N ALA A 67 -24.69 -10.05 -1.33
CA ALA A 67 -24.39 -11.38 -1.85
C ALA A 67 -25.37 -11.90 -2.92
N LEU A 68 -26.50 -11.22 -3.18
CA LEU A 68 -27.62 -11.78 -3.95
C LEU A 68 -28.04 -11.00 -5.20
N GLY A 69 -27.29 -9.97 -5.62
CA GLY A 69 -27.68 -9.13 -6.77
C GLY A 69 -26.63 -9.02 -7.88
N ALA A 70 -27.09 -8.91 -9.14
CA ALA A 70 -26.25 -8.73 -10.33
C ALA A 70 -25.24 -7.57 -10.24
N ALA A 71 -25.52 -6.56 -9.41
CA ALA A 71 -24.61 -5.44 -9.12
C ALA A 71 -23.30 -5.87 -8.42
N GLY A 72 -23.32 -6.92 -7.59
CA GLY A 72 -22.13 -7.44 -6.90
C GLY A 72 -21.13 -8.06 -7.87
N VAL A 73 -21.61 -8.78 -8.88
CA VAL A 73 -20.78 -9.40 -9.93
C VAL A 73 -20.13 -8.33 -10.81
N VAL A 74 -20.86 -7.26 -11.15
CA VAL A 74 -20.32 -6.16 -11.97
C VAL A 74 -19.27 -5.35 -11.21
N ALA A 75 -19.50 -5.03 -9.93
CA ALA A 75 -18.52 -4.34 -9.09
C ALA A 75 -17.23 -5.17 -8.90
N LEU A 76 -17.37 -6.49 -8.71
CA LEU A 76 -16.22 -7.41 -8.65
C LEU A 76 -15.44 -7.40 -9.96
N ARG A 77 -16.12 -7.42 -11.12
CA ARG A 77 -15.49 -7.42 -12.45
C ARG A 77 -14.75 -6.12 -12.75
N VAL A 78 -15.31 -4.98 -12.36
CA VAL A 78 -14.70 -3.65 -12.55
C VAL A 78 -13.51 -3.47 -11.60
N GLY A 79 -13.64 -3.89 -10.34
CA GLY A 79 -12.53 -3.92 -9.38
C GLY A 79 -11.40 -4.85 -9.82
N LEU A 80 -11.72 -6.03 -10.38
CA LEU A 80 -10.73 -6.93 -10.96
C LEU A 80 -10.00 -6.30 -12.15
N LYS A 81 -10.70 -5.55 -13.02
CA LYS A 81 -10.09 -4.95 -14.21
C LYS A 81 -9.09 -3.85 -13.86
N TYR A 82 -9.33 -3.11 -12.78
CA TYR A 82 -8.39 -2.12 -12.23
C TYR A 82 -7.18 -2.77 -11.55
N LEU A 83 -7.37 -3.93 -10.94
CA LEU A 83 -6.24 -4.75 -10.48
C LEU A 83 -5.45 -5.26 -11.70
N ILE A 84 -6.09 -5.88 -12.68
CA ILE A 84 -5.45 -6.59 -13.81
C ILE A 84 -4.73 -5.66 -14.82
N GLY A 85 -5.05 -4.36 -14.86
CA GLY A 85 -4.52 -3.42 -15.87
C GLY A 85 -3.17 -2.78 -15.56
N GLY A 86 -2.62 -2.94 -14.35
CA GLY A 86 -1.35 -2.33 -13.93
C GLY A 86 -0.41 -3.32 -13.25
N PRO A 87 0.82 -2.89 -12.86
CA PRO A 87 1.81 -3.75 -12.20
C PRO A 87 1.29 -4.48 -10.95
N LEU A 88 0.32 -3.89 -10.23
CA LEU A 88 -0.37 -4.53 -9.09
C LEU A 88 -1.16 -5.79 -9.46
N GLY A 89 -1.71 -5.88 -10.67
CA GLY A 89 -2.53 -7.01 -11.11
C GLY A 89 -1.81 -8.33 -11.19
N MET A 90 -0.51 -8.28 -11.42
CA MET A 90 0.34 -9.47 -11.44
C MET A 90 0.71 -9.95 -10.03
N ILE A 91 0.74 -9.05 -9.04
CA ILE A 91 1.15 -9.37 -7.65
C ILE A 91 0.03 -10.17 -6.93
N LEU A 92 -1.24 -9.91 -7.25
CA LEU A 92 -2.40 -10.64 -6.71
C LEU A 92 -2.62 -12.05 -7.29
N THR A 93 -1.61 -12.66 -7.90
CA THR A 93 -1.71 -14.01 -8.45
C THR A 93 -1.80 -15.10 -7.36
N GLY A 94 -1.40 -14.84 -6.11
CA GLY A 94 -1.50 -15.81 -5.02
C GLY A 94 -2.69 -15.65 -4.05
N PHE A 95 -3.39 -14.50 -4.05
CA PHE A 95 -4.61 -14.30 -3.26
C PHE A 95 -5.73 -13.72 -4.12
N THR A 96 -6.88 -14.41 -4.17
CA THR A 96 -8.05 -13.83 -4.83
C THR A 96 -8.58 -12.63 -4.03
N ALA A 97 -9.17 -11.66 -4.72
CA ALA A 97 -9.84 -10.52 -4.08
C ALA A 97 -10.88 -10.98 -3.04
N ALA A 98 -11.58 -12.10 -3.30
CA ALA A 98 -12.52 -12.70 -2.37
C ALA A 98 -11.85 -13.14 -1.05
N THR A 99 -10.66 -13.77 -1.13
CA THR A 99 -9.91 -14.21 0.06
C THR A 99 -9.49 -13.04 0.95
N LEU A 100 -9.06 -11.93 0.35
CA LEU A 100 -8.68 -10.71 1.09
C LEU A 100 -9.90 -10.10 1.80
N ILE A 101 -11.06 -10.07 1.14
CA ILE A 101 -12.32 -9.59 1.73
C ILE A 101 -12.76 -10.50 2.89
N SER A 102 -12.72 -11.82 2.71
CA SER A 102 -13.06 -12.77 3.79
C SER A 102 -12.10 -12.66 4.98
N PHE A 103 -10.80 -12.52 4.71
CA PHE A 103 -9.80 -12.28 5.74
C PHE A 103 -10.06 -10.97 6.48
N PHE A 104 -10.33 -9.89 5.75
CA PHE A 104 -10.66 -8.60 6.32
C PHE A 104 -11.84 -8.71 7.30
N TRP A 105 -12.95 -9.33 6.90
CA TRP A 105 -14.11 -9.46 7.79
C TRP A 105 -13.82 -10.29 9.04
N SER A 106 -13.01 -11.34 8.89
CA SER A 106 -12.64 -12.20 10.02
C SER A 106 -11.67 -11.50 10.99
N ASN A 107 -10.92 -10.49 10.51
CA ASN A 107 -9.84 -9.83 11.27
C ASN A 107 -10.01 -8.30 11.32
N GLN A 108 -11.26 -7.80 11.21
CA GLN A 108 -11.55 -6.38 11.00
C GLN A 108 -10.90 -5.49 12.07
N LYS A 109 -10.97 -5.90 13.35
CA LYS A 109 -10.41 -5.12 14.46
C LYS A 109 -8.89 -4.95 14.31
N GLU A 110 -8.17 -6.04 14.02
CA GLU A 110 -6.73 -6.02 13.84
C GLU A 110 -6.33 -5.17 12.62
N VAL A 111 -6.99 -5.38 11.48
CA VAL A 111 -6.70 -4.62 10.25
C VAL A 111 -6.94 -3.13 10.48
N MET A 112 -8.09 -2.75 11.04
CA MET A 112 -8.45 -1.35 11.25
C MET A 112 -7.51 -0.64 12.23
N HIS A 113 -6.95 -1.36 13.21
CA HIS A 113 -5.96 -0.81 14.13
C HIS A 113 -4.66 -0.38 13.42
N ARG A 114 -4.30 -1.06 12.33
CA ARG A 114 -3.09 -0.79 11.51
C ARG A 114 -3.31 0.32 10.48
N VAL A 115 -4.53 0.51 10.00
CA VAL A 115 -4.82 1.46 8.90
C VAL A 115 -4.44 2.90 9.25
N LYS A 116 -4.77 3.41 10.45
CA LYS A 116 -4.47 4.79 10.83
C LYS A 116 -2.94 5.04 10.92
N PRO A 117 -2.16 4.19 11.59
CA PRO A 117 -0.69 4.24 11.53
C PRO A 117 -0.16 4.24 10.10
N TYR A 118 -0.62 3.34 9.23
CA TYR A 118 -0.12 3.25 7.86
C TYR A 118 -0.45 4.46 7.00
N LYS A 119 -1.63 5.07 7.17
CA LYS A 119 -1.94 6.35 6.51
C LYS A 119 -0.95 7.45 6.86
N LYS A 120 -0.48 7.47 8.11
CA LYS A 120 0.57 8.40 8.54
C LYS A 120 1.90 8.07 7.85
N VAL A 121 2.32 6.81 7.86
CA VAL A 121 3.56 6.35 7.18
C VAL A 121 3.54 6.74 5.70
N ILE A 122 2.44 6.48 4.99
CA ILE A 122 2.28 6.81 3.57
C ILE A 122 2.38 8.32 3.34
N ARG A 123 1.65 9.12 4.12
CA ARG A 123 1.70 10.59 3.99
C ARG A 123 3.10 11.14 4.27
N ASP A 124 3.71 10.73 5.37
CA ASP A 124 5.05 11.21 5.77
C ASP A 124 6.11 10.76 4.74
N SER A 125 5.87 9.66 4.03
CA SER A 125 6.73 9.17 2.94
C SER A 125 6.50 9.93 1.65
N HIS A 126 5.25 10.29 1.33
CA HIS A 126 4.94 11.15 0.20
C HIS A 126 5.64 12.50 0.32
N GLU A 127 5.54 13.15 1.48
CA GLU A 127 6.22 14.43 1.75
C GLU A 127 7.74 14.33 1.55
N LYS A 128 8.37 13.23 1.98
CA LYS A 128 9.81 13.01 1.78
C LYS A 128 10.17 12.70 0.33
N PHE A 129 9.33 11.92 -0.35
CA PHE A 129 9.52 11.62 -1.77
C PHE A 129 9.49 12.92 -2.58
N ASP A 130 8.50 13.78 -2.33
CA ASP A 130 8.37 15.08 -3.00
C ASP A 130 9.56 15.99 -2.72
N ASP A 131 10.06 16.07 -1.48
CA ASP A 131 11.28 16.84 -1.15
C ASP A 131 12.51 16.30 -1.90
N VAL A 132 12.66 14.98 -2.02
CA VAL A 132 13.74 14.36 -2.80
C VAL A 132 13.62 14.71 -4.29
N GLN A 133 12.41 14.63 -4.86
CA GLN A 133 12.18 14.98 -6.27
C GLN A 133 12.42 16.47 -6.53
N ALA A 134 11.93 17.35 -5.67
CA ALA A 134 12.12 18.80 -5.80
C ALA A 134 13.61 19.15 -5.82
N ARG A 135 14.40 18.59 -4.89
CA ARG A 135 15.85 18.81 -4.84
C ARG A 135 16.60 18.24 -6.04
N TYR A 136 16.16 17.11 -6.56
CA TYR A 136 16.70 16.56 -7.81
C TYR A 136 16.39 17.47 -9.01
N GLN A 137 15.16 17.97 -9.13
CA GLN A 137 14.76 18.90 -10.19
C GLN A 137 15.50 20.24 -10.10
N ASP A 138 15.79 20.70 -8.89
CA ASP A 138 16.61 21.89 -8.62
C ASP A 138 18.12 21.65 -8.85
N GLY A 139 18.53 20.45 -9.27
CA GLY A 139 19.92 20.08 -9.51
C GLY A 139 20.78 19.96 -8.25
N ARG A 140 20.15 19.91 -7.07
CA ARG A 140 20.85 19.72 -5.78
C ARG A 140 21.25 18.27 -5.53
N TYR A 141 20.59 17.33 -6.20
CA TYR A 141 20.95 15.92 -6.20
C TYR A 141 21.19 15.44 -7.63
N ASP A 142 22.15 14.54 -7.80
CA ASP A 142 22.26 13.75 -9.03
C ASP A 142 21.29 12.56 -9.04
N ALA A 143 21.25 11.84 -10.16
CA ALA A 143 20.33 10.71 -10.33
C ALA A 143 20.62 9.53 -9.38
N GLY A 144 21.89 9.33 -9.00
CA GLY A 144 22.32 8.29 -8.07
C GLY A 144 21.97 8.64 -6.63
N GLU A 145 22.21 9.88 -6.22
CA GLU A 145 21.81 10.40 -4.91
C GLU A 145 20.30 10.32 -4.71
N ARG A 146 19.52 10.75 -5.72
CA ARG A 146 18.06 10.56 -5.73
C ARG A 146 17.68 9.09 -5.54
N ALA A 147 18.32 8.19 -6.30
CA ALA A 147 18.01 6.76 -6.23
C ALA A 147 18.24 6.18 -4.83
N LEU A 148 19.38 6.49 -4.21
CA LEU A 148 19.72 6.02 -2.87
C LEU A 148 18.75 6.54 -1.80
N LEU A 149 18.31 7.80 -1.93
CA LEU A 149 17.34 8.40 -1.01
C LEU A 149 15.96 7.75 -1.15
N VAL A 150 15.49 7.53 -2.37
CA VAL A 150 14.21 6.84 -2.64
C VAL A 150 14.27 5.39 -2.17
N GLU A 151 15.37 4.67 -2.41
CA GLU A 151 15.57 3.30 -1.91
C GLU A 151 15.59 3.23 -0.38
N GLY A 152 16.30 4.17 0.27
CA GLY A 152 16.33 4.28 1.72
C GLY A 152 14.95 4.57 2.31
N LEU A 153 14.17 5.41 1.63
CA LEU A 153 12.78 5.69 2.00
C LEU A 153 11.91 4.44 1.86
N LEU A 154 12.04 3.69 0.77
CA LEU A 154 11.29 2.46 0.54
C LEU A 154 11.53 1.43 1.64
N ARG A 155 12.80 1.17 1.97
CA ARG A 155 13.19 0.24 3.05
C ARG A 155 12.64 0.68 4.40
N ARG A 156 12.65 1.99 4.67
CA ARG A 156 12.07 2.54 5.90
C ARG A 156 10.57 2.31 5.96
N VAL A 157 9.84 2.53 4.88
CA VAL A 157 8.40 2.29 4.80
C VAL A 157 8.08 0.83 5.07
N LEU A 158 8.79 -0.10 4.44
CA LEU A 158 8.61 -1.54 4.68
C LEU A 158 8.84 -1.89 6.16
N ALA A 159 9.93 -1.39 6.75
CA ALA A 159 10.22 -1.62 8.16
C ALA A 159 9.15 -1.06 9.11
N GLU A 160 8.59 0.12 8.82
CA GLU A 160 7.50 0.70 9.61
C GLU A 160 6.17 -0.05 9.44
N ILE A 161 5.93 -0.67 8.27
CA ILE A 161 4.75 -1.51 8.02
C ILE A 161 4.86 -2.85 8.77
N GLU A 162 6.03 -3.48 8.73
CA GLU A 162 6.30 -4.78 9.37
C GLU A 162 6.50 -4.69 10.90
N ALA A 163 6.68 -3.48 11.43
CA ALA A 163 6.86 -3.26 12.85
C ALA A 163 5.68 -3.82 13.66
N PRO A 164 5.93 -4.46 14.82
CA PRO A 164 4.87 -4.85 15.73
C PRO A 164 4.02 -3.63 16.10
N LEU A 165 2.70 -3.83 16.14
CA LEU A 165 1.81 -2.81 16.70
C LEU A 165 2.24 -2.49 18.13
N PRO A 166 2.27 -1.21 18.53
CA PRO A 166 2.45 -0.86 19.93
C PRO A 166 1.34 -1.55 20.73
N VAL A 167 1.73 -2.30 21.76
CA VAL A 167 0.78 -2.91 22.68
C VAL A 167 0.08 -1.77 23.41
N GLU A 168 -1.25 -1.70 23.36
CA GLU A 168 -1.99 -0.84 24.26
C GLU A 168 -1.65 -1.29 25.68
N THR A 169 -0.77 -0.57 26.37
CA THR A 169 -0.59 -0.74 27.80
C THR A 169 -1.88 -0.24 28.43
N ASP A 170 -2.72 -1.18 28.86
CA ASP A 170 -3.87 -0.90 29.72
C ASP A 170 -3.31 -0.26 31.01
N ASP A 171 -3.17 1.06 31.02
CA ASP A 171 -3.01 1.87 32.23
C ASP A 171 -4.36 1.87 32.97
N LYS A 172 -4.76 0.70 33.47
CA LYS A 172 -5.78 0.52 34.51
C LYS A 172 -5.12 -0.14 35.71
N ALA A 173 -4.17 0.56 36.31
CA ALA A 173 -3.65 0.23 37.62
C ALA A 173 -3.13 1.48 38.34
N ALA A 174 -3.99 2.47 38.58
CA ALA A 174 -3.83 3.44 39.67
C ALA A 174 -5.02 4.41 39.74
N THR A 175 -6.14 3.99 40.32
CA THR A 175 -6.88 4.84 41.28
C THR A 175 -7.69 3.97 42.21
#